data_AF-A0A5N0TH75-F1
#
_entry.id   AF-A0A5N0TH75-F1
#
_cell.length_a   1.000
_cell.length_b   1.000
_cell.length_c   1.000
_cell.angle_alpha   90.00
_cell.angle_beta   90.00
_cell.angle_gamma   90.00
#
_symmetry.space_group_name_H-M   'P 1'
#
loop_
_entity.id
_entity.type
_entity.pdbx_description
1 polymer ?
#
loop_
_entity_poly.entity_id
_entity_poly.type
_entity_poly.pdbx_seq_one_letter_code
_entity_poly.pdbx_strand_id
1 'polypeptide(L)'
;MPKRSGLRRRVAASLAGAAVVVLSITGCGADPWIELDLPAQVDGAFPEETQAQLESAVNFAMAATGSTGAVVGVWSPWSGSWVSGVGDASADDVFRVSDLTRPMTCDVLYSMVGEGVVSLDDRVRDLVPSVAGLSDVTLGMLCDGTSGFGSYTPVLQQKWLEVPTRRWNPNELVAYGTVGQDEAAVGQTWRDSDTGYVLLGIALQNAVKQSAASLLADKVFDPLGLEATRLPGRAAAPAGDPVLRGYLSEPGEDGALNCAEPRDITELSASIGFTNGGVVSTITDVGRYTQALATGALLPDGVDRFGSPHALAADLPSWLTTAGGAVQAGSLIGQFGSVPGYISAAFADPATGMTVAVVLNNSAASDLVGAYLAWELASIASKAPAASGETAPDAGLPWTAQQYHDAIAAAAVCPLPES
;
A
#
# COMPACT_ATOMS: atom_id res chain seq x y z
N MET A 1 -20.96 -46.84 90.64
CA MET A 1 -22.11 -45.94 90.91
C MET A 1 -21.58 -44.53 91.06
N PRO A 2 -22.30 -43.43 90.74
CA PRO A 2 -23.54 -43.26 89.92
C PRO A 2 -23.16 -42.97 88.42
N LYS A 3 -24.04 -42.83 87.39
CA LYS A 3 -25.09 -41.81 87.06
C LYS A 3 -24.54 -40.36 87.13
N ARG A 4 -24.80 -39.39 86.23
CA ARG A 4 -25.68 -39.08 85.06
C ARG A 4 -24.93 -37.97 84.24
N SER A 5 -25.23 -37.44 83.05
CA SER A 5 -26.02 -37.70 81.81
C SER A 5 -25.66 -36.52 80.84
N GLY A 6 -25.87 -36.49 79.52
CA GLY A 6 -26.64 -37.31 78.57
C GLY A 6 -27.56 -36.42 77.69
N LEU A 7 -27.15 -36.06 76.46
CA LEU A 7 -28.01 -35.39 75.46
C LEU A 7 -27.57 -35.74 74.01
N ARG A 8 -28.48 -35.61 73.04
CA ARG A 8 -28.29 -35.98 71.61
C ARG A 8 -28.43 -34.78 70.67
N ARG A 9 -27.61 -34.71 69.61
CA ARG A 9 -28.00 -34.40 68.20
C ARG A 9 -26.79 -34.63 67.27
N ARG A 10 -26.93 -35.50 66.26
CA ARG A 10 -27.13 -35.17 64.82
C ARG A 10 -25.94 -34.41 64.22
N VAL A 11 -25.01 -35.09 63.52
CA VAL A 11 -25.11 -35.67 62.15
C VAL A 11 -24.94 -34.61 61.06
N ALA A 12 -23.77 -34.65 60.42
CA ALA A 12 -23.56 -34.46 58.98
C ALA A 12 -22.29 -35.26 58.62
N ALA A 13 -22.26 -35.95 57.49
CA ALA A 13 -21.10 -36.75 57.05
C ALA A 13 -20.64 -36.24 55.68
N SER A 14 -19.41 -35.72 55.61
CA SER A 14 -18.87 -35.11 54.39
C SER A 14 -18.14 -36.15 53.55
N LEU A 15 -18.82 -36.74 52.57
CA LEU A 15 -18.18 -37.52 51.51
C LEU A 15 -17.61 -36.55 50.47
N ALA A 16 -16.29 -36.41 50.44
CA ALA A 16 -15.59 -35.62 49.44
C ALA A 16 -15.48 -36.41 48.12
N GLY A 17 -16.37 -36.11 47.16
CA GLY A 17 -16.25 -36.58 45.79
C GLY A 17 -15.26 -35.72 45.01
N ALA A 18 -14.16 -36.31 44.53
CA ALA A 18 -13.19 -35.61 43.69
C ALA A 18 -13.70 -35.52 42.24
N ALA A 19 -14.21 -34.34 41.85
CA ALA A 19 -14.53 -34.05 40.47
C ALA A 19 -13.26 -33.64 39.71
N VAL A 20 -12.79 -34.51 38.80
CA VAL A 20 -11.71 -34.17 37.87
C VAL A 20 -12.28 -33.31 36.75
N VAL A 21 -12.12 -31.99 36.85
CA VAL A 21 -12.47 -31.07 35.77
C VAL A 21 -11.37 -31.14 34.72
N VAL A 22 -11.65 -31.83 33.61
CA VAL A 22 -10.81 -31.77 32.41
C VAL A 22 -11.10 -30.45 31.70
N LEU A 23 -10.29 -29.44 31.97
CA LEU A 23 -10.27 -28.19 31.21
C LEU A 23 -9.65 -28.48 29.84
N SER A 24 -10.51 -28.78 28.85
CA SER A 24 -10.14 -28.80 27.44
C SER A 24 -9.89 -27.36 26.97
N ILE A 25 -8.68 -26.86 27.18
CA ILE A 25 -8.24 -25.58 26.62
C ILE A 25 -8.06 -25.78 25.11
N THR A 26 -9.13 -25.59 24.35
CA THR A 26 -9.07 -25.32 22.91
C THR A 26 -8.52 -23.91 22.73
N GLY A 27 -7.20 -23.80 22.86
CA GLY A 27 -6.47 -22.59 22.57
C GLY A 27 -6.45 -22.34 21.07
N CYS A 28 -7.52 -21.77 20.54
CA CYS A 28 -7.38 -20.88 19.40
C CYS A 28 -6.45 -19.76 19.88
N GLY A 29 -5.25 -19.68 19.33
CA GLY A 29 -4.52 -18.42 19.38
C GLY A 29 -5.38 -17.40 18.64
N ALA A 30 -5.77 -16.33 19.33
CA ALA A 30 -6.06 -15.11 18.60
C ALA A 30 -4.71 -14.62 18.07
N ASP A 31 -4.57 -14.55 16.75
CA ASP A 31 -3.34 -14.04 16.15
C ASP A 31 -3.13 -12.58 16.59
N PRO A 32 -1.87 -12.14 16.77
CA PRO A 32 -1.57 -10.87 17.47
C PRO A 32 -1.84 -9.62 16.62
N TRP A 33 -2.38 -9.77 15.42
CA TRP A 33 -2.59 -8.72 14.43
C TRP A 33 -4.00 -8.09 14.55
N ILE A 34 -4.17 -6.94 13.92
CA ILE A 34 -5.48 -6.30 13.76
C ILE A 34 -6.37 -7.14 12.84
N GLU A 35 -7.57 -7.43 13.33
CA GLU A 35 -8.69 -8.01 12.58
C GLU A 35 -9.36 -6.90 11.77
N LEU A 36 -9.65 -7.17 10.49
CA LEU A 36 -10.23 -6.17 9.57
C LEU A 36 -11.75 -6.39 9.47
N ASP A 37 -12.54 -5.33 9.66
CA ASP A 37 -14.01 -5.38 9.54
C ASP A 37 -14.41 -5.44 8.06
N LEU A 38 -14.32 -6.65 7.48
CA LEU A 38 -14.62 -6.96 6.09
C LEU A 38 -15.45 -8.25 5.97
N PRO A 39 -16.20 -8.43 4.87
CA PRO A 39 -16.80 -9.71 4.53
C PRO A 39 -15.76 -10.83 4.48
N ALA A 40 -16.08 -11.99 5.07
CA ALA A 40 -15.17 -13.13 5.10
C ALA A 40 -14.84 -13.62 3.67
N GLN A 41 -13.56 -13.80 3.38
CA GLN A 41 -13.10 -14.27 2.08
C GLN A 41 -13.42 -15.76 1.87
N VAL A 42 -14.11 -16.09 0.78
CA VAL A 42 -14.27 -17.49 0.33
C VAL A 42 -12.92 -18.13 0.05
N ASP A 43 -12.69 -19.30 0.65
CA ASP A 43 -11.63 -20.24 0.32
C ASP A 43 -11.82 -20.79 -1.10
N GLY A 44 -11.03 -20.30 -2.06
CA GLY A 44 -11.03 -20.84 -3.42
C GLY A 44 -10.33 -19.97 -4.45
N ALA A 45 -10.04 -20.57 -5.61
CA ALA A 45 -9.69 -19.85 -6.81
C ALA A 45 -10.95 -19.25 -7.46
N PHE A 46 -10.80 -18.17 -8.22
CA PHE A 46 -11.85 -17.69 -9.13
C PHE A 46 -12.29 -18.75 -10.15
N PRO A 47 -13.49 -18.63 -10.75
CA PRO A 47 -13.89 -19.42 -11.90
C PRO A 47 -12.89 -19.27 -13.06
N GLU A 48 -12.67 -20.35 -13.82
CA GLU A 48 -11.68 -20.41 -14.92
C GLU A 48 -11.84 -19.26 -15.94
N GLU A 49 -13.09 -18.90 -16.29
CA GLU A 49 -13.38 -17.78 -17.20
C GLU A 49 -12.97 -16.42 -16.62
N THR A 50 -13.22 -16.19 -15.32
CA THR A 50 -12.80 -14.96 -14.62
C THR A 50 -11.28 -14.90 -14.52
N GLN A 51 -10.61 -16.00 -14.15
CA GLN A 51 -9.15 -16.03 -14.08
C GLN A 51 -8.51 -15.77 -15.45
N ALA A 52 -9.04 -16.37 -16.53
CA ALA A 52 -8.56 -16.14 -17.88
C ALA A 52 -8.74 -14.67 -18.35
N GLN A 53 -9.81 -14.00 -17.93
CA GLN A 53 -10.00 -12.56 -18.19
C GLN A 53 -8.97 -11.70 -17.44
N LEU A 54 -8.73 -12.00 -16.15
CA LEU A 54 -7.72 -11.30 -15.34
C LEU A 54 -6.30 -11.50 -15.92
N GLU A 55 -5.94 -12.74 -16.26
CA GLU A 55 -4.64 -13.08 -16.85
C GLU A 55 -4.44 -12.44 -18.24
N SER A 56 -5.50 -12.34 -19.05
CA SER A 56 -5.47 -11.63 -20.34
C SER A 56 -5.15 -10.14 -20.19
N ALA A 57 -5.82 -9.45 -19.25
CA ALA A 57 -5.57 -8.03 -18.98
C ALA A 57 -4.12 -7.78 -18.49
N VAL A 58 -3.59 -8.66 -17.63
CA VAL A 58 -2.20 -8.58 -17.14
C VAL A 58 -1.20 -8.77 -18.28
N ASN A 59 -1.37 -9.79 -19.13
CA ASN A 59 -0.50 -10.01 -20.28
C ASN A 59 -0.54 -8.84 -21.27
N PHE A 60 -1.71 -8.22 -21.48
CA PHE A 60 -1.85 -7.03 -22.33
C PHE A 60 -1.08 -5.82 -21.76
N ALA A 61 -1.21 -5.54 -20.46
CA ALA A 61 -0.47 -4.47 -19.80
C ALA A 61 1.05 -4.75 -19.73
N MET A 62 1.47 -6.00 -19.57
CA MET A 62 2.88 -6.39 -19.68
C MET A 62 3.44 -6.07 -21.08
N ALA A 63 2.71 -6.42 -22.14
CA ALA A 63 3.09 -6.08 -23.51
C ALA A 63 3.13 -4.56 -23.75
N ALA A 64 2.14 -3.81 -23.25
CA ALA A 64 2.08 -2.34 -23.37
C ALA A 64 3.26 -1.62 -22.71
N THR A 65 3.81 -2.19 -21.63
CA THR A 65 4.90 -1.61 -20.82
C THR A 65 6.29 -2.18 -21.11
N GLY A 66 6.38 -3.32 -21.82
CA GLY A 66 7.63 -4.06 -21.97
C GLY A 66 8.07 -4.78 -20.69
N SER A 67 7.13 -5.17 -19.85
CA SER A 67 7.39 -5.95 -18.63
C SER A 67 7.55 -7.43 -18.97
N THR A 68 8.62 -8.08 -18.50
CA THR A 68 8.83 -9.53 -18.65
C THR A 68 8.12 -10.34 -17.56
N GLY A 69 7.75 -9.68 -16.45
CA GLY A 69 7.04 -10.29 -15.34
C GLY A 69 6.08 -9.32 -14.65
N ALA A 70 5.00 -9.87 -14.10
CA ALA A 70 4.08 -9.17 -13.23
C ALA A 70 3.73 -10.04 -12.01
N VAL A 71 3.49 -9.41 -10.86
CA VAL A 71 2.94 -10.11 -9.68
C VAL A 71 1.59 -9.48 -9.35
N VAL A 72 0.57 -10.32 -9.21
CA VAL A 72 -0.83 -9.92 -9.16
C VAL A 72 -1.55 -10.64 -8.04
N GLY A 73 -2.40 -9.92 -7.32
CA GLY A 73 -3.31 -10.45 -6.33
C GLY A 73 -4.69 -9.83 -6.52
N VAL A 74 -5.71 -10.67 -6.67
CA VAL A 74 -7.11 -10.27 -6.80
C VAL A 74 -7.92 -11.11 -5.82
N TRP A 75 -8.77 -10.46 -5.03
CA TRP A 75 -9.60 -11.10 -4.02
C TRP A 75 -11.02 -10.51 -4.10
N SER A 76 -12.02 -11.36 -4.24
CA SER A 76 -13.43 -11.00 -4.11
C SER A 76 -14.06 -11.91 -3.06
N PRO A 77 -14.43 -11.40 -1.87
CA PRO A 77 -14.89 -12.26 -0.78
C PRO A 77 -16.03 -13.22 -1.12
N TRP A 78 -16.93 -12.81 -2.01
CA TRP A 78 -18.07 -13.62 -2.46
C TRP A 78 -17.75 -14.69 -3.51
N SER A 79 -16.55 -14.72 -4.10
CA SER A 79 -16.25 -15.52 -5.31
C SER A 79 -14.96 -16.34 -5.23
N GLY A 80 -13.91 -15.82 -4.59
CA GLY A 80 -12.60 -16.47 -4.49
C GLY A 80 -11.45 -15.48 -4.65
N SER A 81 -10.27 -15.99 -5.01
CA SER A 81 -9.07 -15.18 -5.26
C SER A 81 -8.23 -15.71 -6.43
N TRP A 82 -7.30 -14.89 -6.90
CA TRP A 82 -6.21 -15.27 -7.80
C TRP A 82 -4.97 -14.49 -7.40
N VAL A 83 -3.94 -15.22 -6.96
CA VAL A 83 -2.64 -14.65 -6.58
C VAL A 83 -1.57 -15.39 -7.39
N SER A 84 -0.82 -14.67 -8.23
CA SER A 84 0.06 -15.28 -9.22
C SER A 84 1.21 -14.36 -9.60
N GLY A 85 2.35 -14.98 -9.94
CA GLY A 85 3.28 -14.40 -10.90
C GLY A 85 2.78 -14.67 -12.33
N VAL A 86 3.10 -13.78 -13.27
CA VAL A 86 2.84 -13.92 -14.71
C VAL A 86 4.13 -13.59 -15.45
N GLY A 87 4.46 -14.34 -16.51
CA GLY A 87 5.76 -14.24 -17.21
C GLY A 87 6.91 -14.81 -16.38
N ASP A 88 8.00 -14.05 -16.26
CA ASP A 88 9.21 -14.44 -15.50
C ASP A 88 9.06 -14.40 -13.96
N ALA A 89 7.88 -14.03 -13.44
CA ALA A 89 7.66 -13.70 -12.03
C ALA A 89 7.05 -14.85 -11.20
N SER A 90 7.25 -14.80 -9.89
CA SER A 90 6.59 -15.65 -8.88
C SER A 90 5.57 -14.89 -8.04
N ALA A 91 4.58 -15.58 -7.47
CA ALA A 91 3.62 -14.99 -6.53
C ALA A 91 4.29 -14.50 -5.23
N ASP A 92 5.37 -15.16 -4.82
CA ASP A 92 6.13 -14.88 -3.59
C ASP A 92 7.22 -13.82 -3.78
N ASP A 93 7.40 -13.28 -5.00
CA ASP A 93 8.49 -12.34 -5.29
C ASP A 93 8.35 -11.03 -4.51
N VAL A 94 9.45 -10.61 -3.86
CA VAL A 94 9.53 -9.30 -3.21
C VAL A 94 9.81 -8.22 -4.25
N PHE A 95 9.03 -7.14 -4.22
CA PHE A 95 9.16 -5.98 -5.10
C PHE A 95 9.16 -4.65 -4.33
N ARG A 96 9.39 -3.53 -5.03
CA ARG A 96 9.31 -2.17 -4.46
C ARG A 96 7.90 -1.63 -4.67
N VAL A 97 7.20 -1.26 -3.59
CA VAL A 97 5.76 -0.90 -3.63
C VAL A 97 5.49 0.54 -4.12
N SER A 98 6.56 1.28 -4.46
CA SER A 98 6.53 2.70 -4.80
C SER A 98 5.64 3.51 -3.83
N ASP A 99 4.72 4.30 -4.35
CA ASP A 99 3.90 5.28 -3.65
C ASP A 99 2.92 4.69 -2.63
N LEU A 100 2.71 3.37 -2.60
CA LEU A 100 2.06 2.70 -1.46
C LEU A 100 2.83 2.92 -0.14
N THR A 101 4.07 3.41 -0.18
CA THR A 101 4.82 3.92 0.99
C THR A 101 4.25 5.24 1.56
N ARG A 102 3.60 6.08 0.72
CA ARG A 102 3.02 7.38 1.12
C ARG A 102 1.90 7.23 2.15
N PRO A 103 0.84 6.42 1.94
CA PRO A 103 -0.22 6.26 2.94
C PRO A 103 0.28 5.57 4.21
N MET A 104 1.25 4.65 4.14
CA MET A 104 1.89 4.04 5.32
C MET A 104 2.61 5.08 6.19
N THR A 105 3.29 6.04 5.56
CA THR A 105 3.96 7.15 6.28
C THR A 105 2.94 8.10 6.92
N CYS A 106 1.75 8.22 6.34
CA CYS A 106 0.61 8.89 6.96
C CYS A 106 -0.04 8.06 8.09
N ASP A 107 -0.11 6.72 7.99
CA ASP A 107 -0.59 5.87 9.09
C ASP A 107 0.33 6.00 10.34
N VAL A 108 1.65 6.16 10.15
CA VAL A 108 2.59 6.52 11.23
C VAL A 108 2.23 7.89 11.85
N LEU A 109 1.88 8.90 11.04
CA LEU A 109 1.42 10.20 11.54
C LEU A 109 0.12 10.06 12.34
N TYR A 110 -0.91 9.41 11.77
CA TYR A 110 -2.21 9.24 12.43
C TYR A 110 -2.07 8.45 13.74
N SER A 111 -1.28 7.38 13.76
CA SER A 111 -0.91 6.64 14.97
C SER A 111 -0.29 7.57 16.04
N MET A 112 0.70 8.40 15.68
CA MET A 112 1.35 9.33 16.60
C MET A 112 0.44 10.49 17.05
N VAL A 113 -0.59 10.84 16.28
CA VAL A 113 -1.66 11.77 16.69
C VAL A 113 -2.61 11.11 17.70
N GLY A 114 -3.01 9.85 17.48
CA GLY A 114 -3.81 9.07 18.44
C GLY A 114 -3.10 8.85 19.78
N GLU A 115 -1.78 8.70 19.76
CA GLU A 115 -0.93 8.64 20.96
C GLU A 115 -0.71 10.00 21.65
N GLY A 116 -1.11 11.11 21.01
CA GLY A 116 -0.87 12.47 21.52
C GLY A 116 0.60 12.91 21.49
N VAL A 117 1.42 12.31 20.62
CA VAL A 117 2.84 12.60 20.46
C VAL A 117 3.10 13.80 19.55
N VAL A 118 2.23 14.00 18.55
CA VAL A 118 2.18 15.16 17.64
C VAL A 118 0.73 15.53 17.33
N SER A 119 0.51 16.70 16.74
CA SER A 119 -0.76 17.11 16.10
C SER A 119 -0.62 17.18 14.58
N LEU A 120 -1.73 17.02 13.84
CA LEU A 120 -1.78 17.34 12.41
C LEU A 120 -1.45 18.83 12.15
N ASP A 121 -1.72 19.71 13.13
CA ASP A 121 -1.41 21.15 13.08
C ASP A 121 0.04 21.50 13.46
N ASP A 122 0.87 20.52 13.87
CA ASP A 122 2.25 20.81 14.28
C ASP A 122 3.09 21.31 13.11
N ARG A 123 3.80 22.41 13.34
CA ARG A 123 4.57 23.13 12.32
C ARG A 123 5.85 22.37 11.99
N VAL A 124 6.00 22.00 10.72
CA VAL A 124 7.10 21.14 10.24
C VAL A 124 8.48 21.70 10.62
N ARG A 125 8.65 23.02 10.56
CA ARG A 125 9.92 23.71 10.88
C ARG A 125 10.36 23.57 12.34
N ASP A 126 9.43 23.36 13.26
CA ASP A 126 9.73 23.24 14.69
C ASP A 126 10.26 21.82 15.02
N LEU A 127 9.87 20.82 14.21
CA LEU A 127 10.40 19.45 14.21
C LEU A 127 11.62 19.26 13.29
N VAL A 128 11.76 20.07 12.22
CA VAL A 128 12.85 19.98 11.23
C VAL A 128 13.56 21.34 11.03
N PRO A 129 14.19 21.91 12.08
CA PRO A 129 14.85 23.22 12.02
C PRO A 129 16.10 23.26 11.12
N SER A 130 16.52 22.13 10.55
CA SER A 130 17.59 22.04 9.55
C SER A 130 17.15 22.43 8.14
N VAL A 131 15.84 22.49 7.85
CA VAL A 131 15.31 22.94 6.55
C VAL A 131 14.87 24.40 6.69
N ALA A 132 15.68 25.30 6.16
CA ALA A 132 15.40 26.73 6.20
C ALA A 132 14.34 27.14 5.15
N GLY A 133 13.56 28.18 5.46
CA GLY A 133 12.60 28.76 4.53
C GLY A 133 11.23 28.07 4.49
N LEU A 134 11.00 27.02 5.30
CA LEU A 134 9.67 26.43 5.49
C LEU A 134 8.67 27.51 5.96
N SER A 135 7.58 27.68 5.22
CA SER A 135 6.45 28.53 5.60
C SER A 135 5.59 27.87 6.70
N ASP A 136 4.34 28.30 6.89
CA ASP A 136 3.45 27.80 7.95
C ASP A 136 2.82 26.42 7.63
N VAL A 137 3.60 25.53 7.01
CA VAL A 137 3.23 24.14 6.69
C VAL A 137 3.13 23.29 7.96
N THR A 138 2.08 22.48 8.05
CA THR A 138 1.83 21.53 9.15
C THR A 138 2.09 20.07 8.75
N LEU A 139 2.13 19.15 9.71
CA LEU A 139 2.27 17.71 9.43
C LEU A 139 1.13 17.16 8.56
N GLY A 140 -0.11 17.62 8.78
CA GLY A 140 -1.26 17.29 7.95
C GLY A 140 -1.06 17.74 6.50
N MET A 141 -0.61 18.99 6.27
CA MET A 141 -0.35 19.50 4.92
C MET A 141 0.73 18.74 4.13
N LEU A 142 1.68 18.09 4.82
CA LEU A 142 2.62 17.17 4.15
C LEU A 142 1.93 15.87 3.71
N CYS A 143 1.06 15.34 4.58
CA CYS A 143 0.34 14.09 4.40
C CYS A 143 -0.79 14.18 3.35
N ASP A 144 -1.51 15.30 3.31
CA ASP A 144 -2.58 15.58 2.34
C ASP A 144 -2.07 16.21 1.03
N GLY A 145 -0.75 16.30 0.82
CA GLY A 145 -0.15 16.87 -0.40
C GLY A 145 -0.41 18.36 -0.61
N THR A 146 -0.94 19.09 0.38
CA THR A 146 -1.28 20.53 0.28
C THR A 146 -0.17 21.47 0.74
N SER A 147 1.02 20.96 1.07
CA SER A 147 2.18 21.75 1.52
C SER A 147 2.79 22.71 0.48
N GLY A 148 2.38 22.63 -0.78
CA GLY A 148 2.92 23.45 -1.88
C GLY A 148 4.32 23.04 -2.37
N PHE A 149 4.99 22.06 -1.74
CA PHE A 149 6.30 21.54 -2.20
C PHE A 149 6.15 20.74 -3.51
N GLY A 150 7.19 20.73 -4.33
CA GLY A 150 7.25 19.89 -5.53
C GLY A 150 7.89 18.52 -5.29
N SER A 151 7.56 17.54 -6.12
CA SER A 151 8.37 16.33 -6.30
C SER A 151 9.83 16.66 -6.65
N TYR A 152 10.77 15.93 -6.06
CA TYR A 152 12.20 15.97 -6.43
C TYR A 152 12.55 15.01 -7.58
N THR A 153 11.66 14.06 -7.92
CA THR A 153 11.92 12.98 -8.88
C THR A 153 12.30 13.51 -10.28
N PRO A 154 11.58 14.46 -10.91
CA PRO A 154 11.97 15.01 -12.22
C PRO A 154 13.36 15.63 -12.28
N VAL A 155 13.92 16.07 -11.14
CA VAL A 155 15.26 16.67 -11.05
C VAL A 155 16.35 15.62 -10.80
N LEU A 156 15.98 14.49 -10.18
CA LEU A 156 16.92 13.47 -9.70
C LEU A 156 16.88 12.13 -10.42
N GLN A 157 15.81 11.81 -11.16
CA GLN A 157 15.61 10.52 -11.84
C GLN A 157 16.84 10.13 -12.67
N GLN A 158 17.34 11.01 -13.53
CA GLN A 158 18.54 10.77 -14.34
C GLN A 158 19.78 10.46 -13.48
N LYS A 159 19.90 11.04 -12.28
CA LYS A 159 21.01 10.76 -11.34
C LYS A 159 20.87 9.42 -10.62
N TRP A 160 19.65 8.91 -10.50
CA TRP A 160 19.39 7.55 -10.04
C TRP A 160 19.70 6.54 -11.15
N LEU A 161 19.38 6.85 -12.41
CA LEU A 161 19.74 6.01 -13.55
C LEU A 161 21.25 6.03 -13.83
N GLU A 162 21.94 7.16 -13.65
CA GLU A 162 23.41 7.25 -13.71
C GLU A 162 24.09 6.40 -12.62
N VAL A 163 23.57 6.43 -11.38
CA VAL A 163 24.18 5.73 -10.22
C VAL A 163 23.10 5.08 -9.31
N PRO A 164 22.50 3.93 -9.71
CA PRO A 164 21.45 3.26 -8.93
C PRO A 164 21.88 2.85 -7.52
N THR A 165 23.18 2.62 -7.35
CA THR A 165 23.82 2.21 -6.10
C THR A 165 24.08 3.35 -5.12
N ARG A 166 23.81 4.61 -5.52
CA ARG A 166 24.06 5.79 -4.68
C ARG A 166 23.17 5.77 -3.43
N ARG A 167 23.80 6.00 -2.27
CA ARG A 167 23.11 6.23 -1.00
C ARG A 167 22.75 7.71 -0.89
N TRP A 168 21.46 8.02 -0.85
CA TRP A 168 20.96 9.39 -0.74
C TRP A 168 20.75 9.80 0.72
N ASN A 169 20.76 11.10 0.98
CA ASN A 169 20.38 11.67 2.27
C ASN A 169 18.95 12.21 2.16
N PRO A 170 17.99 11.85 3.03
CA PRO A 170 16.64 12.42 2.99
C PRO A 170 16.62 13.96 2.97
N ASN A 171 17.52 14.62 3.71
CA ASN A 171 17.68 16.08 3.68
C ASN A 171 18.19 16.62 2.33
N GLU A 172 18.93 15.83 1.55
CA GLU A 172 19.34 16.19 0.18
C GLU A 172 18.14 16.11 -0.77
N LEU A 173 17.33 15.06 -0.69
CA LEU A 173 16.12 14.91 -1.52
C LEU A 173 15.13 16.06 -1.28
N VAL A 174 14.83 16.35 -0.01
CA VAL A 174 13.96 17.48 0.38
C VAL A 174 14.48 18.79 -0.21
N ALA A 175 15.79 19.06 -0.12
CA ALA A 175 16.38 20.29 -0.63
C ALA A 175 16.21 20.48 -2.15
N TYR A 176 15.99 19.41 -2.93
CA TYR A 176 15.71 19.52 -4.37
C TYR A 176 14.28 19.95 -4.69
N GLY A 177 13.28 19.56 -3.88
CA GLY A 177 11.86 19.88 -4.14
C GLY A 177 11.26 20.96 -3.23
N THR A 178 11.98 21.44 -2.20
CA THR A 178 11.65 22.69 -1.50
C THR A 178 11.98 23.94 -2.32
N VAL A 179 12.84 23.82 -3.35
CA VAL A 179 13.17 24.93 -4.25
C VAL A 179 11.98 25.19 -5.17
N GLY A 180 11.34 26.34 -4.99
CA GLY A 180 10.13 26.70 -5.75
C GLY A 180 8.83 26.17 -5.15
N GLN A 181 8.73 26.05 -3.82
CA GLN A 181 7.47 25.87 -3.11
C GLN A 181 6.42 26.89 -3.60
N ASP A 182 5.22 26.42 -3.90
CA ASP A 182 4.09 27.27 -4.25
C ASP A 182 3.35 27.73 -2.99
N GLU A 183 3.75 28.90 -2.47
CA GLU A 183 3.16 29.52 -1.28
C GLU A 183 1.67 29.88 -1.45
N ALA A 184 1.15 29.93 -2.68
CA ALA A 184 -0.28 30.15 -2.93
C ALA A 184 -1.11 28.86 -2.87
N ALA A 185 -0.45 27.70 -2.98
CA ALA A 185 -1.07 26.37 -2.88
C ALA A 185 -1.18 25.85 -1.43
N VAL A 186 -0.46 26.45 -0.48
CA VAL A 186 -0.34 25.96 0.92
C VAL A 186 -1.70 25.85 1.60
N GLY A 187 -2.14 24.63 1.88
CA GLY A 187 -3.46 24.32 2.47
C GLY A 187 -4.65 24.47 1.52
N GLN A 188 -4.42 24.82 0.25
CA GLN A 188 -5.46 25.25 -0.70
C GLN A 188 -5.72 24.23 -1.82
N THR A 189 -4.65 23.59 -2.33
CA THR A 189 -4.72 22.65 -3.47
C THR A 189 -3.73 21.51 -3.27
N TRP A 190 -4.17 20.29 -3.59
CA TRP A 190 -3.27 19.13 -3.65
C TRP A 190 -2.21 19.30 -4.74
N ARG A 191 -1.02 18.75 -4.49
CA ARG A 191 0.07 18.64 -5.44
C ARG A 191 0.87 17.37 -5.19
N ASP A 192 1.21 16.65 -6.25
CA ASP A 192 2.17 15.54 -6.17
C ASP A 192 3.53 16.01 -5.63
N SER A 193 4.02 15.34 -4.58
CA SER A 193 5.09 15.90 -3.75
C SER A 193 5.87 14.84 -2.97
N ASP A 194 6.86 14.22 -3.63
CA ASP A 194 7.81 13.32 -2.96
C ASP A 194 8.51 13.96 -1.75
N THR A 195 8.77 15.26 -1.87
CA THR A 195 9.33 16.11 -0.81
C THR A 195 8.45 16.10 0.44
N GLY A 196 7.12 16.10 0.28
CA GLY A 196 6.17 16.07 1.39
C GLY A 196 6.36 14.84 2.27
N TYR A 197 6.30 13.65 1.69
CA TYR A 197 6.39 12.38 2.42
C TYR A 197 7.80 12.08 2.94
N VAL A 198 8.87 12.50 2.24
CA VAL A 198 10.24 12.45 2.80
C VAL A 198 10.40 13.40 3.98
N LEU A 199 9.90 14.63 3.90
CA LEU A 199 9.97 15.61 4.98
C LEU A 199 9.13 15.19 6.20
N LEU A 200 7.96 14.59 5.97
CA LEU A 200 7.10 14.02 7.02
C LEU A 200 7.84 12.90 7.77
N GLY A 201 8.47 11.97 7.05
CA GLY A 201 9.31 10.94 7.65
C GLY A 201 10.49 11.49 8.46
N ILE A 202 11.09 12.62 8.05
CA ILE A 202 12.13 13.31 8.84
C ILE A 202 11.54 13.94 10.12
N ALA A 203 10.37 14.58 10.03
CA ALA A 203 9.69 15.22 11.17
C ALA A 203 9.28 14.20 12.25
N LEU A 204 8.69 13.07 11.85
CA LEU A 204 8.25 12.00 12.76
C LEU A 204 9.44 11.32 13.47
N GLN A 205 10.52 11.02 12.74
CA GLN A 205 11.79 10.58 13.35
C GLN A 205 12.34 11.61 14.33
N ASN A 206 12.22 12.91 14.03
CA ASN A 206 12.68 13.96 14.93
C ASN A 206 11.80 14.14 16.17
N ALA A 207 10.51 13.79 16.14
CA ALA A 207 9.65 13.84 17.33
C ALA A 207 10.08 12.82 18.39
N VAL A 208 10.25 11.54 18.02
CA VAL A 208 10.50 10.43 18.97
C VAL A 208 11.93 9.87 18.98
N LYS A 209 12.80 10.32 18.07
CA LYS A 209 14.20 9.85 17.89
C LYS A 209 14.36 8.37 17.52
N GLN A 210 13.31 7.73 17.00
CA GLN A 210 13.37 6.43 16.33
C GLN A 210 13.74 6.59 14.84
N SER A 211 14.00 5.47 14.16
CA SER A 211 14.20 5.46 12.69
C SER A 211 12.87 5.31 11.94
N ALA A 212 12.78 5.80 10.70
CA ALA A 212 11.57 5.63 9.89
C ALA A 212 11.23 4.15 9.63
N ALA A 213 12.24 3.28 9.51
CA ALA A 213 12.01 1.84 9.36
C ALA A 213 11.45 1.20 10.64
N SER A 214 11.86 1.68 11.81
CA SER A 214 11.25 1.30 13.10
C SER A 214 9.82 1.82 13.19
N LEU A 215 9.59 3.09 12.91
CA LEU A 215 8.26 3.70 12.96
C LEU A 215 7.25 2.99 12.05
N LEU A 216 7.64 2.60 10.84
CA LEU A 216 6.78 1.84 9.93
C LEU A 216 6.56 0.39 10.41
N ALA A 217 7.57 -0.27 10.98
CA ALA A 217 7.40 -1.60 11.58
C ALA A 217 6.45 -1.55 12.80
N ASP A 218 6.83 -0.77 13.82
CA ASP A 218 6.14 -0.62 15.11
C ASP A 218 4.65 -0.23 14.96
N LYS A 219 4.27 0.50 13.90
CA LYS A 219 2.95 1.15 13.75
C LYS A 219 2.13 0.73 12.53
N VAL A 220 2.73 0.04 11.55
CA VAL A 220 2.04 -0.39 10.31
C VAL A 220 2.27 -1.86 10.04
N PHE A 221 3.52 -2.33 10.00
CA PHE A 221 3.81 -3.70 9.56
C PHE A 221 3.53 -4.74 10.64
N ASP A 222 4.03 -4.54 11.86
CA ASP A 222 3.85 -5.48 12.97
C ASP A 222 2.38 -5.58 13.43
N PRO A 223 1.62 -4.46 13.57
CA PRO A 223 0.19 -4.54 13.93
C PRO A 223 -0.68 -5.21 12.87
N LEU A 224 -0.29 -5.17 11.59
CA LEU A 224 -1.01 -5.83 10.51
C LEU A 224 -0.49 -7.25 10.21
N GLY A 225 0.69 -7.63 10.69
CA GLY A 225 1.30 -8.95 10.40
C GLY A 225 1.93 -9.04 9.01
N LEU A 226 2.50 -7.94 8.51
CA LEU A 226 3.09 -7.85 7.16
C LEU A 226 4.56 -8.33 7.18
N GLU A 227 4.75 -9.63 7.40
CA GLU A 227 6.06 -10.23 7.71
C GLU A 227 7.13 -10.07 6.61
N ALA A 228 6.73 -9.90 5.35
CA ALA A 228 7.67 -9.66 4.25
C ALA A 228 7.99 -8.17 4.04
N THR A 229 7.19 -7.27 4.62
CA THR A 229 7.21 -5.83 4.37
C THR A 229 8.23 -5.08 5.23
N ARG A 230 8.98 -4.17 4.61
CA ARG A 230 10.01 -3.37 5.29
C ARG A 230 10.38 -2.11 4.52
N LEU A 231 10.89 -1.10 5.21
CA LEU A 231 11.69 -0.02 4.61
C LEU A 231 13.18 -0.41 4.66
N PRO A 232 13.85 -0.73 3.54
CA PRO A 232 15.25 -1.16 3.54
C PRO A 232 16.23 -0.04 3.94
N GLY A 233 17.43 -0.46 4.35
CA GLY A 233 18.56 0.45 4.58
C GLY A 233 19.01 1.16 3.30
N ARG A 234 19.82 2.23 3.44
CA ARG A 234 20.25 3.08 2.32
C ARG A 234 21.24 2.44 1.34
N ALA A 235 21.63 1.17 1.53
CA ALA A 235 22.42 0.44 0.54
C ALA A 235 21.51 0.01 -0.62
N ALA A 236 22.04 0.00 -1.85
CA ALA A 236 21.37 -0.72 -2.92
C ALA A 236 21.53 -2.23 -2.72
N ALA A 237 20.47 -2.94 -3.09
CA ALA A 237 20.30 -4.38 -3.03
C ALA A 237 19.08 -4.73 -3.92
N PRO A 238 18.84 -6.01 -4.22
CA PRO A 238 17.52 -6.47 -4.64
C PRO A 238 16.44 -6.13 -3.59
N ALA A 239 15.16 -6.13 -3.98
CA ALA A 239 14.07 -5.82 -3.05
C ALA A 239 13.94 -6.86 -1.91
N GLY A 240 14.17 -8.14 -2.22
CA GLY A 240 14.23 -9.23 -1.26
C GLY A 240 14.90 -10.48 -1.83
N ASP A 241 14.48 -11.63 -1.32
CA ASP A 241 14.84 -12.97 -1.80
C ASP A 241 13.64 -13.89 -1.48
N PRO A 242 12.89 -14.41 -2.47
CA PRO A 242 13.04 -14.17 -3.91
C PRO A 242 12.70 -12.72 -4.30
N VAL A 243 12.97 -12.34 -5.56
CA VAL A 243 12.87 -10.95 -6.02
C VAL A 243 12.37 -10.84 -7.45
N LEU A 244 11.34 -10.02 -7.64
CA LEU A 244 10.93 -9.56 -8.95
C LEU A 244 12.05 -8.67 -9.51
N ARG A 245 12.79 -9.15 -10.51
CA ARG A 245 13.79 -8.34 -11.22
C ARG A 245 13.09 -7.18 -11.91
N GLY A 246 13.55 -5.96 -11.65
CA GLY A 246 12.96 -4.72 -12.14
C GLY A 246 13.79 -4.11 -13.26
N TYR A 247 13.12 -3.65 -14.30
CA TYR A 247 13.74 -3.19 -15.55
C TYR A 247 13.30 -1.77 -15.96
N LEU A 248 14.07 -1.19 -16.88
CA LEU A 248 13.72 0.04 -17.58
C LEU A 248 14.03 -0.12 -19.07
N SER A 249 13.01 -0.06 -19.92
CA SER A 249 13.24 0.16 -21.36
C SER A 249 13.80 1.57 -21.58
N GLU A 250 14.99 1.68 -22.16
CA GLU A 250 15.62 2.96 -22.52
C GLU A 250 15.51 3.19 -24.05
N PRO A 251 15.52 4.45 -24.56
CA PRO A 251 15.46 4.72 -26.00
C PRO A 251 16.67 4.18 -26.77
N GLY A 252 16.41 3.55 -27.92
CA GLY A 252 17.42 3.11 -28.90
C GLY A 252 17.91 4.22 -29.82
N GLU A 253 18.76 3.88 -30.79
CA GLU A 253 19.36 4.84 -31.75
C GLU A 253 18.34 5.54 -32.67
N ASP A 254 17.16 4.95 -32.86
CA ASP A 254 16.03 5.51 -33.62
C ASP A 254 15.07 6.37 -32.77
N GLY A 255 15.26 6.38 -31.44
CA GLY A 255 14.41 7.07 -30.48
C GLY A 255 13.18 6.29 -30.01
N ALA A 256 12.93 5.07 -30.49
CA ALA A 256 11.94 4.17 -29.93
C ALA A 256 12.49 3.47 -28.67
N LEU A 257 11.63 3.00 -27.76
CA LEU A 257 12.09 2.25 -26.59
C LEU A 257 12.57 0.84 -26.98
N ASN A 258 13.77 0.45 -26.52
CA ASN A 258 14.22 -0.93 -26.63
C ASN A 258 13.55 -1.79 -25.55
N CYS A 259 12.33 -2.26 -25.84
CA CYS A 259 11.59 -3.18 -24.97
C CYS A 259 12.04 -4.64 -25.09
N ALA A 260 12.97 -4.97 -26.01
CA ALA A 260 13.49 -6.32 -26.21
C ALA A 260 14.73 -6.61 -25.34
N GLU A 261 15.54 -5.58 -25.07
CA GLU A 261 16.70 -5.64 -24.18
C GLU A 261 16.62 -4.55 -23.10
N PRO A 262 15.58 -4.54 -22.23
CA PRO A 262 15.42 -3.52 -21.22
C PRO A 262 16.49 -3.65 -20.13
N ARG A 263 16.92 -2.51 -19.60
CA ARG A 263 18.03 -2.43 -18.64
C ARG A 263 17.60 -2.92 -17.27
N ASP A 264 18.35 -3.89 -16.70
CA ASP A 264 18.18 -4.31 -15.31
C ASP A 264 18.56 -3.18 -14.33
N ILE A 265 17.66 -2.86 -13.41
CA ILE A 265 17.85 -1.89 -12.33
C ILE A 265 17.40 -2.46 -10.96
N THR A 266 17.40 -3.78 -10.82
CA THR A 266 16.99 -4.51 -9.60
C THR A 266 17.79 -4.10 -8.36
N GLU A 267 19.10 -3.80 -8.52
CA GLU A 267 19.97 -3.25 -7.47
C GLU A 267 19.88 -1.72 -7.36
N LEU A 268 18.72 -1.24 -6.89
CA LEU A 268 18.45 0.18 -6.67
C LEU A 268 18.39 0.52 -5.17
N SER A 269 19.00 1.64 -4.77
CA SER A 269 18.92 2.09 -3.37
C SER A 269 17.51 2.56 -3.01
N ALA A 270 16.87 1.89 -2.04
CA ALA A 270 15.60 2.33 -1.45
C ALA A 270 15.65 3.77 -0.88
N SER A 271 16.84 4.32 -0.67
CA SER A 271 17.02 5.71 -0.22
C SER A 271 16.63 6.78 -1.25
N ILE A 272 16.33 6.46 -2.51
CA ILE A 272 15.75 7.43 -3.46
C ILE A 272 14.31 7.81 -3.09
N GLY A 273 13.56 6.84 -2.54
CA GLY A 273 12.16 7.01 -2.13
C GLY A 273 12.03 7.24 -0.62
N PHE A 274 12.81 6.53 0.20
CA PHE A 274 12.70 6.59 1.66
C PHE A 274 11.24 6.44 2.14
N THR A 275 10.68 7.41 2.87
CA THR A 275 9.26 7.42 3.31
C THR A 275 8.28 7.94 2.24
N ASN A 276 8.73 8.25 1.03
CA ASN A 276 7.86 8.49 -0.12
C ASN A 276 7.61 7.23 -0.95
N GLY A 277 8.66 6.43 -1.20
CA GLY A 277 8.58 5.30 -2.15
C GLY A 277 9.61 4.20 -1.93
N GLY A 278 10.11 4.05 -0.70
CA GLY A 278 11.22 3.15 -0.37
C GLY A 278 10.83 1.76 0.14
N VAL A 279 9.55 1.48 0.43
CA VAL A 279 9.14 0.19 1.01
C VAL A 279 9.21 -0.94 -0.02
N VAL A 280 9.55 -2.14 0.47
CA VAL A 280 9.49 -3.41 -0.26
C VAL A 280 8.54 -4.36 0.44
N SER A 281 7.86 -5.22 -0.33
CA SER A 281 6.78 -6.09 0.13
C SER A 281 6.54 -7.25 -0.86
N THR A 282 5.65 -8.19 -0.51
CA THR A 282 5.07 -9.20 -1.40
C THR A 282 3.64 -8.81 -1.76
N ILE A 283 3.05 -9.49 -2.75
CA ILE A 283 1.70 -9.12 -3.23
C ILE A 283 0.61 -9.38 -2.18
N THR A 284 0.78 -10.43 -1.37
CA THR A 284 -0.13 -10.79 -0.26
C THR A 284 -0.11 -9.74 0.85
N ASP A 285 1.08 -9.30 1.27
CA ASP A 285 1.24 -8.22 2.25
C ASP A 285 0.62 -6.91 1.73
N VAL A 286 0.85 -6.56 0.45
CA VAL A 286 0.24 -5.37 -0.18
C VAL A 286 -1.28 -5.47 -0.20
N GLY A 287 -1.85 -6.63 -0.53
CA GLY A 287 -3.30 -6.85 -0.48
C GLY A 287 -3.88 -6.61 0.92
N ARG A 288 -3.27 -7.20 1.94
CA ARG A 288 -3.69 -7.04 3.34
C ARG A 288 -3.49 -5.61 3.87
N TYR A 289 -2.41 -4.92 3.49
CA TYR A 289 -2.24 -3.50 3.80
C TYR A 289 -3.33 -2.64 3.14
N THR A 290 -3.64 -2.90 1.87
CA THR A 290 -4.63 -2.12 1.12
C THR A 290 -6.03 -2.28 1.69
N GLN A 291 -6.38 -3.49 2.17
CA GLN A 291 -7.61 -3.73 2.92
C GLN A 291 -7.67 -2.93 4.23
N ALA A 292 -6.57 -2.89 4.99
CA ALA A 292 -6.47 -2.08 6.21
C ALA A 292 -6.53 -0.56 5.94
N LEU A 293 -5.93 -0.11 4.83
CA LEU A 293 -5.97 1.28 4.38
C LEU A 293 -7.38 1.71 3.97
N ALA A 294 -8.11 0.87 3.22
CA ALA A 294 -9.47 1.16 2.79
C ALA A 294 -10.47 1.19 3.94
N THR A 295 -10.37 0.23 4.88
CA THR A 295 -11.21 0.18 6.10
C THR A 295 -10.82 1.21 7.15
N GLY A 296 -9.66 1.85 7.03
CA GLY A 296 -9.15 2.79 8.03
C GLY A 296 -8.67 2.11 9.33
N ALA A 297 -8.31 0.83 9.29
CA ALA A 297 -8.02 0.01 10.48
C ALA A 297 -6.80 0.46 11.32
N LEU A 298 -6.00 1.42 10.84
CA LEU A 298 -4.91 2.07 11.58
C LEU A 298 -5.22 3.52 12.02
N LEU A 299 -6.42 4.04 11.73
CA LEU A 299 -6.83 5.40 12.09
C LEU A 299 -7.29 5.46 13.56
N PRO A 300 -6.95 6.53 14.31
CA PRO A 300 -7.52 6.78 15.63
C PRO A 300 -9.04 7.03 15.58
N ASP A 301 -9.74 6.71 16.67
CA ASP A 301 -11.17 6.96 16.86
C ASP A 301 -11.57 8.39 16.43
N GLY A 302 -12.45 8.49 15.44
CA GLY A 302 -12.99 9.76 14.94
C GLY A 302 -12.13 10.50 13.90
N VAL A 303 -11.02 9.92 13.44
CA VAL A 303 -10.27 10.40 12.27
C VAL A 303 -10.88 9.83 10.99
N ASP A 304 -11.42 10.69 10.14
CA ASP A 304 -11.85 10.34 8.78
C ASP A 304 -10.79 10.77 7.76
N ARG A 305 -10.05 9.80 7.22
CA ARG A 305 -9.00 9.99 6.21
C ARG A 305 -9.51 10.66 4.93
N PHE A 306 -10.78 10.48 4.56
CA PHE A 306 -11.38 11.08 3.36
C PHE A 306 -12.49 12.10 3.69
N GLY A 307 -12.52 12.62 4.93
CA GLY A 307 -13.53 13.59 5.39
C GLY A 307 -13.37 15.01 4.83
N SER A 308 -12.26 15.31 4.14
CA SER A 308 -12.05 16.56 3.39
C SER A 308 -11.07 16.35 2.22
N PRO A 309 -11.46 15.58 1.19
CA PRO A 309 -10.53 15.08 0.19
C PRO A 309 -10.35 16.07 -0.97
N HIS A 310 -9.18 16.04 -1.60
CA HIS A 310 -8.84 16.91 -2.73
C HIS A 310 -9.01 16.19 -4.07
N ALA A 311 -9.29 16.94 -5.14
CA ALA A 311 -9.22 16.41 -6.50
C ALA A 311 -7.76 16.35 -6.96
N LEU A 312 -7.36 15.27 -7.67
CA LEU A 312 -5.99 15.13 -8.20
C LEU A 312 -5.68 16.17 -9.29
N ALA A 313 -6.69 16.54 -10.09
CA ALA A 313 -6.63 17.63 -11.07
C ALA A 313 -8.05 18.19 -11.31
N ALA A 314 -8.14 19.40 -11.87
CA ALA A 314 -9.40 20.12 -12.04
C ALA A 314 -10.31 19.58 -13.17
N ASP A 315 -9.77 18.74 -14.05
CA ASP A 315 -10.41 18.12 -15.20
C ASP A 315 -10.65 16.60 -15.04
N LEU A 316 -10.20 16.02 -13.93
CA LEU A 316 -10.46 14.61 -13.60
C LEU A 316 -11.89 14.41 -13.04
N PRO A 317 -12.45 13.18 -13.14
CA PRO A 317 -13.78 12.89 -12.63
C PRO A 317 -13.90 13.10 -11.11
N SER A 318 -15.04 13.62 -10.65
CA SER A 318 -15.27 13.93 -9.22
C SER A 318 -15.33 12.73 -8.27
N TRP A 319 -15.20 11.50 -8.80
CA TRP A 319 -15.04 10.27 -8.02
C TRP A 319 -13.58 9.88 -7.81
N LEU A 320 -12.62 10.62 -8.39
CA LEU A 320 -11.18 10.40 -8.27
C LEU A 320 -10.58 11.51 -7.39
N THR A 321 -10.31 11.18 -6.12
CA THR A 321 -9.86 12.13 -5.09
C THR A 321 -8.69 11.56 -4.27
N THR A 322 -8.06 12.39 -3.45
CA THR A 322 -6.88 12.04 -2.64
C THR A 322 -6.88 12.72 -1.28
N ALA A 323 -6.41 11.99 -0.27
CA ALA A 323 -6.23 12.45 1.09
C ALA A 323 -5.31 11.48 1.86
N GLY A 324 -4.55 11.98 2.84
CA GLY A 324 -3.63 11.19 3.65
C GLY A 324 -2.58 10.38 2.88
N GLY A 325 -2.18 10.82 1.69
CA GLY A 325 -1.29 10.07 0.79
C GLY A 325 -1.93 8.85 0.13
N ALA A 326 -3.25 8.66 0.24
CA ALA A 326 -4.02 7.66 -0.50
C ALA A 326 -4.87 8.30 -1.61
N VAL A 327 -5.34 7.48 -2.55
CA VAL A 327 -6.27 7.83 -3.63
C VAL A 327 -7.56 7.05 -3.46
N GLN A 328 -8.70 7.74 -3.58
CA GLN A 328 -10.01 7.15 -3.73
C GLN A 328 -10.41 7.20 -5.21
N ALA A 329 -10.88 6.09 -5.76
CA ALA A 329 -11.40 5.93 -7.11
C ALA A 329 -12.78 5.26 -7.06
N GLY A 330 -13.85 6.05 -7.05
CA GLY A 330 -15.20 5.54 -6.83
C GLY A 330 -15.38 5.05 -5.38
N SER A 331 -15.67 3.77 -5.22
CA SER A 331 -15.68 3.10 -3.91
C SER A 331 -14.31 2.57 -3.48
N LEU A 332 -13.35 2.46 -4.41
CA LEU A 332 -12.03 1.90 -4.11
C LEU A 332 -11.14 2.93 -3.41
N ILE A 333 -10.38 2.48 -2.40
CA ILE A 333 -9.33 3.26 -1.73
C ILE A 333 -8.01 2.51 -1.88
N GLY A 334 -6.92 3.22 -2.15
CA GLY A 334 -5.63 2.60 -2.43
C GLY A 334 -4.53 3.60 -2.75
N GLN A 335 -3.52 3.16 -3.50
CA GLN A 335 -2.52 4.03 -4.12
C GLN A 335 -1.87 3.36 -5.34
N PHE A 336 -1.34 4.17 -6.26
CA PHE A 336 -0.52 3.75 -7.38
C PHE A 336 0.71 4.65 -7.53
N GLY A 337 1.72 4.18 -8.26
CA GLY A 337 2.92 4.96 -8.56
C GLY A 337 3.99 4.15 -9.28
N SER A 338 5.21 4.70 -9.32
CA SER A 338 6.36 4.02 -9.90
C SER A 338 7.67 4.37 -9.20
N VAL A 339 8.63 3.45 -9.27
CA VAL A 339 10.06 3.70 -9.01
C VAL A 339 10.87 3.01 -10.10
N PRO A 340 12.13 3.40 -10.39
CA PRO A 340 12.91 2.75 -11.42
C PRO A 340 12.93 1.21 -11.25
N GLY A 341 12.47 0.49 -12.26
CA GLY A 341 12.28 -0.96 -12.24
C GLY A 341 10.84 -1.46 -12.05
N TYR A 342 9.90 -0.64 -11.56
CA TYR A 342 8.58 -1.07 -11.12
C TYR A 342 7.48 -0.02 -11.32
N ILE A 343 6.33 -0.43 -11.86
CA ILE A 343 5.04 0.30 -11.75
C ILE A 343 4.14 -0.55 -10.85
N SER A 344 3.48 0.04 -9.85
CA SER A 344 2.59 -0.71 -8.96
C SER A 344 1.33 0.06 -8.59
N ALA A 345 0.23 -0.68 -8.38
CA ALA A 345 -1.03 -0.15 -7.90
C ALA A 345 -1.73 -1.17 -7.01
N ALA A 346 -2.35 -0.71 -5.93
CA ALA A 346 -3.23 -1.54 -5.13
C ALA A 346 -4.42 -0.73 -4.61
N PHE A 347 -5.61 -1.33 -4.69
CA PHE A 347 -6.90 -0.74 -4.35
C PHE A 347 -7.83 -1.77 -3.70
N ALA A 348 -8.58 -1.36 -2.67
CA ALA A 348 -9.61 -2.18 -2.03
C ALA A 348 -10.92 -1.40 -1.83
N ASP A 349 -12.03 -2.11 -1.90
CA ASP A 349 -13.38 -1.61 -1.62
C ASP A 349 -13.73 -1.88 -0.15
N PRO A 350 -13.97 -0.85 0.69
CA PRO A 350 -14.17 -1.03 2.13
C PRO A 350 -15.54 -1.58 2.50
N ALA A 351 -16.51 -1.63 1.57
CA ALA A 351 -17.85 -2.14 1.82
C ALA A 351 -18.01 -3.62 1.42
N THR A 352 -17.22 -4.08 0.44
CA THR A 352 -17.31 -5.42 -0.14
C THR A 352 -16.07 -6.28 0.11
N GLY A 353 -14.96 -5.69 0.56
CA GLY A 353 -13.66 -6.34 0.73
C GLY A 353 -12.95 -6.70 -0.58
N MET A 354 -13.53 -6.39 -1.73
CA MET A 354 -12.90 -6.63 -3.03
C MET A 354 -11.55 -5.90 -3.10
N THR A 355 -10.48 -6.62 -3.40
CA THR A 355 -9.11 -6.12 -3.36
C THR A 355 -8.37 -6.48 -4.64
N VAL A 356 -7.59 -5.55 -5.17
CA VAL A 356 -6.68 -5.75 -6.30
C VAL A 356 -5.33 -5.15 -5.94
N ALA A 357 -4.26 -5.91 -6.18
CA ALA A 357 -2.88 -5.44 -6.11
C ALA A 357 -2.12 -5.95 -7.36
N VAL A 358 -1.28 -5.10 -7.93
CA VAL A 358 -0.44 -5.45 -9.07
C VAL A 358 0.89 -4.69 -9.07
N VAL A 359 1.95 -5.36 -9.50
CA VAL A 359 3.21 -4.76 -9.92
C VAL A 359 3.60 -5.27 -11.32
N LEU A 360 4.02 -4.34 -12.18
CA LEU A 360 4.63 -4.57 -13.49
C LEU A 360 6.13 -4.29 -13.38
N ASN A 361 6.98 -5.18 -13.90
CA ASN A 361 8.43 -5.12 -13.69
C ASN A 361 9.21 -4.23 -14.68
N ASN A 362 8.55 -3.30 -15.38
CA ASN A 362 9.21 -2.28 -16.19
C ASN A 362 8.62 -0.89 -15.91
N SER A 363 9.48 0.10 -15.66
CA SER A 363 9.08 1.48 -15.33
C SER A 363 9.28 2.49 -16.46
N ALA A 364 9.22 2.06 -17.72
CA ALA A 364 9.36 2.95 -18.88
C ALA A 364 8.03 3.61 -19.32
N ALA A 365 6.90 3.02 -18.96
CA ALA A 365 5.57 3.61 -19.15
C ALA A 365 5.20 4.56 -17.99
N SER A 366 4.08 5.27 -18.13
CA SER A 366 3.48 5.98 -16.99
C SER A 366 2.92 4.98 -15.98
N ASP A 367 3.18 5.27 -14.72
CA ASP A 367 2.49 4.78 -13.52
C ASP A 367 0.95 4.64 -13.64
N LEU A 368 0.29 5.52 -14.39
CA LEU A 368 -1.13 5.43 -14.70
C LEU A 368 -1.53 4.08 -15.33
N VAL A 369 -0.63 3.40 -16.06
CA VAL A 369 -0.88 2.05 -16.60
C VAL A 369 -1.11 1.04 -15.46
N GLY A 370 -0.44 1.19 -14.32
CA GLY A 370 -0.69 0.39 -13.12
C GLY A 370 -2.08 0.65 -12.54
N ALA A 371 -2.49 1.92 -12.44
CA ALA A 371 -3.83 2.29 -11.99
C ALA A 371 -4.92 1.75 -12.94
N TYR A 372 -4.75 1.94 -14.24
CA TYR A 372 -5.67 1.43 -15.26
C TYR A 372 -5.80 -0.09 -15.20
N LEU A 373 -4.70 -0.82 -15.07
CA LEU A 373 -4.73 -2.28 -14.91
C LEU A 373 -5.45 -2.69 -13.61
N ALA A 374 -5.16 -2.04 -12.48
CA ALA A 374 -5.86 -2.33 -11.22
C ALA A 374 -7.38 -2.07 -11.33
N TRP A 375 -7.79 -1.02 -12.04
CA TRP A 375 -9.19 -0.68 -12.28
C TRP A 375 -9.87 -1.58 -13.32
N GLU A 376 -9.15 -2.07 -14.33
CA GLU A 376 -9.61 -3.11 -15.27
C GLU A 376 -9.87 -4.43 -14.53
N LEU A 377 -8.87 -4.91 -13.78
CA LEU A 377 -8.95 -6.11 -12.95
C LEU A 377 -10.09 -6.00 -11.92
N ALA A 378 -10.26 -4.85 -11.26
CA ALA A 378 -11.38 -4.60 -10.35
C ALA A 378 -12.74 -4.65 -11.08
N SER A 379 -12.83 -4.20 -12.33
CA SER A 379 -14.06 -4.29 -13.13
C SER A 379 -14.34 -5.70 -13.65
N ILE A 380 -13.34 -6.58 -13.72
CA ILE A 380 -13.53 -8.01 -14.01
C ILE A 380 -13.96 -8.72 -12.71
N ALA A 381 -13.21 -8.53 -11.63
CA ALA A 381 -13.44 -9.14 -10.31
C ALA A 381 -14.80 -8.75 -9.69
N SER A 382 -15.27 -7.52 -9.91
CA SER A 382 -16.58 -7.04 -9.46
C SER A 382 -17.77 -7.76 -10.11
N LYS A 383 -17.54 -8.44 -11.24
CA LYS A 383 -18.54 -9.21 -11.99
C LYS A 383 -18.35 -10.73 -11.86
N ALA A 384 -17.37 -11.18 -11.07
CA ALA A 384 -17.13 -12.59 -10.82
C ALA A 384 -18.36 -13.21 -10.12
N PRO A 385 -18.90 -14.35 -10.62
CA PRO A 385 -20.09 -14.95 -10.04
C PRO A 385 -19.80 -15.49 -8.63
N ALA A 386 -20.80 -15.40 -7.76
CA ALA A 386 -20.67 -15.82 -6.37
C ALA A 386 -20.48 -17.34 -6.22
N ALA A 387 -19.69 -17.71 -5.22
CA ALA A 387 -19.49 -19.09 -4.80
C ALA A 387 -20.79 -19.67 -4.18
N SER A 388 -20.84 -21.00 -4.03
CA SER A 388 -22.06 -21.70 -3.57
C SER A 388 -22.39 -21.42 -2.09
N GLY A 389 -23.21 -20.40 -1.86
CA GLY A 389 -23.65 -19.95 -0.54
C GLY A 389 -23.65 -18.42 -0.43
N GLU A 390 -22.80 -17.77 -1.23
CA GLU A 390 -22.57 -16.34 -1.22
C GLU A 390 -23.52 -15.56 -2.13
N THR A 391 -23.50 -14.24 -1.98
CA THR A 391 -24.21 -13.29 -2.85
C THR A 391 -23.22 -12.24 -3.34
N ALA A 392 -23.13 -12.07 -4.66
CA ALA A 392 -22.32 -11.00 -5.24
C ALA A 392 -22.93 -9.63 -4.91
N PRO A 393 -22.15 -8.65 -4.45
CA PRO A 393 -22.65 -7.31 -4.16
C PRO A 393 -22.93 -6.54 -5.45
N ASP A 394 -23.78 -5.51 -5.38
CA ASP A 394 -23.95 -4.50 -6.44
C ASP A 394 -22.71 -3.57 -6.50
N ALA A 395 -21.57 -4.13 -6.94
CA ALA A 395 -20.27 -3.45 -7.02
C ALA A 395 -20.22 -2.43 -8.17
N GLY A 396 -20.93 -1.31 -7.99
CA GLY A 396 -21.13 -0.23 -8.94
C GLY A 396 -19.91 0.67 -9.18
N LEU A 397 -18.82 0.11 -9.71
CA LEU A 397 -17.66 0.90 -10.16
C LEU A 397 -18.07 1.87 -11.30
N PRO A 398 -17.62 3.13 -11.29
CA PRO A 398 -18.02 4.14 -12.28
C PRO A 398 -17.31 3.99 -13.66
N TRP A 399 -16.85 2.79 -14.01
CA TRP A 399 -16.10 2.46 -15.22
C TRP A 399 -16.31 1.01 -15.67
N THR A 400 -15.78 0.67 -16.85
CA THR A 400 -15.78 -0.72 -17.38
C THR A 400 -14.34 -1.24 -17.55
N ALA A 401 -14.18 -2.56 -17.67
CA ALA A 401 -12.89 -3.17 -17.99
C ALA A 401 -12.33 -2.63 -19.32
N GLN A 402 -13.15 -2.66 -20.39
CA GLN A 402 -12.77 -2.17 -21.72
C GLN A 402 -12.28 -0.71 -21.71
N GLN A 403 -12.90 0.16 -20.91
CA GLN A 403 -12.50 1.56 -20.80
C GLN A 403 -11.03 1.72 -20.35
N TYR A 404 -10.55 0.84 -19.47
CA TYR A 404 -9.15 0.86 -19.02
C TYR A 404 -8.23 0.01 -19.88
N HIS A 405 -8.73 -1.06 -20.50
CA HIS A 405 -8.04 -1.76 -21.57
C HIS A 405 -7.65 -0.80 -22.71
N ASP A 406 -8.60 0.02 -23.18
CA ASP A 406 -8.40 1.05 -24.19
C ASP A 406 -7.44 2.16 -23.71
N ALA A 407 -7.45 2.49 -22.42
CA ALA A 407 -6.53 3.46 -21.82
C ALA A 407 -5.09 2.94 -21.70
N ILE A 408 -4.90 1.65 -21.39
CA ILE A 408 -3.60 0.97 -21.43
C ILE A 408 -3.09 0.92 -22.87
N ALA A 409 -3.95 0.61 -23.84
CA ALA A 409 -3.61 0.62 -25.26
C ALA A 409 -3.15 2.01 -25.73
N ALA A 410 -3.84 3.08 -25.31
CA ALA A 410 -3.48 4.46 -25.60
C ALA A 410 -2.22 4.96 -24.88
N ALA A 411 -1.83 4.31 -23.78
CA ALA A 411 -0.62 4.60 -22.99
C ALA A 411 0.54 3.64 -23.27
N ALA A 412 0.41 2.72 -24.23
CA ALA A 412 1.43 1.74 -24.57
C ALA A 412 2.70 2.42 -25.11
N VAL A 413 3.85 2.04 -24.54
CA VAL A 413 5.18 2.56 -24.92
C VAL A 413 6.02 1.53 -25.68
N CYS A 414 5.55 0.29 -25.73
CA CYS A 414 6.12 -0.82 -26.49
C CYS A 414 5.11 -1.32 -27.54
N PRO A 415 5.56 -1.96 -28.64
CA PRO A 415 4.65 -2.48 -29.66
C PRO A 415 3.71 -3.56 -29.09
N LEU A 416 2.40 -3.32 -29.19
CA LEU A 416 1.38 -4.31 -28.85
C LEU A 416 1.34 -5.45 -29.90
N PRO A 417 0.91 -6.66 -29.53
CA PRO A 417 0.63 -7.72 -30.50
C PRO A 417 -0.44 -7.31 -31.52
N GLU A 418 -0.35 -7.80 -32.76
CA GLU A 418 -1.46 -7.71 -33.71
C GLU A 418 -2.61 -8.62 -33.26
N SER A 419 -3.85 -8.10 -33.35
CA SER A 419 -5.10 -8.69 -32.82
C SER A 419 -5.76 -9.71 -33.75
#